data_AF-H5X978-F1
#
_entry.id   AF-H5X978-F1
#
_cell.length_a   1.000
_cell.length_b   1.000
_cell.length_c   1.000
_cell.angle_alpha   90.00
_cell.angle_beta   90.00
_cell.angle_gamma   90.00
#
_symmetry.space_group_name_H-M   'P 1'
#
loop_
_entity.id
_entity.type
_entity.pdbx_description
1 polymer ?
#
loop_
_entity_poly.entity_id
_entity_poly.type
_entity_poly.pdbx_seq_one_letter_code
_entity_poly.pdbx_strand_id
1 'polypeptide(L)'
;MNGGAAGFGVDPQRLLSHAAELDALSERARLLVAELRDALSESGQPWGADEVGRSFSLAHAGPADEVLRSLEALPGRLGDVAASFSQAASAYRGADEEAADGIGGIGSVG
;
A
#
# COMPACT_ATOMS: atom_id res chain seq x y z
N MET A 1 -15.34 -13.54 39.55
CA MET A 1 -14.08 -12.97 39.04
C MET A 1 -13.45 -14.00 38.11
N ASN A 2 -13.67 -13.87 36.80
CA ASN A 2 -12.97 -14.67 35.79
C ASN A 2 -12.05 -13.72 35.02
N GLY A 3 -10.83 -13.56 35.55
CA GLY A 3 -9.72 -12.97 34.83
C GLY A 3 -8.99 -14.09 34.08
N GLY A 4 -9.43 -14.38 32.86
CA GLY A 4 -8.71 -15.24 31.93
C GLY A 4 -8.39 -14.40 30.70
N ALA A 5 -7.14 -13.92 30.64
CA ALA A 5 -6.48 -13.22 29.53
C ALA A 5 -7.39 -12.76 28.37
N ALA A 6 -7.76 -11.49 28.37
CA ALA A 6 -7.91 -10.78 27.09
C ALA A 6 -6.52 -10.73 26.45
N GLY A 7 -6.11 -11.85 25.84
CA GLY A 7 -4.89 -11.92 25.06
C GLY A 7 -4.97 -10.84 23.97
N PHE A 8 -3.84 -10.21 23.68
CA PHE A 8 -3.67 -9.33 22.53
C PHE A 8 -3.82 -10.16 21.23
N GLY A 9 -5.02 -10.68 20.96
CA GLY A 9 -5.33 -11.47 19.78
C GLY A 9 -5.40 -10.55 18.59
N VAL A 10 -4.31 -10.46 17.85
CA VAL A 10 -4.36 -9.91 16.49
C VAL A 10 -5.23 -10.83 15.66
N ASP A 11 -6.21 -10.25 14.96
CA ASP A 11 -7.07 -10.95 14.01
C ASP A 11 -6.35 -11.04 12.65
N PRO A 12 -5.78 -12.21 12.27
CA PRO A 12 -5.02 -12.35 11.04
C PRO A 12 -5.92 -12.24 9.81
N GLN A 13 -7.19 -12.64 9.93
CA GLN A 13 -8.15 -12.57 8.84
C GLN A 13 -8.50 -11.12 8.53
N ARG A 14 -8.66 -10.28 9.56
CA ARG A 14 -8.84 -8.84 9.39
C ARG A 14 -7.63 -8.20 8.72
N LEU A 15 -6.40 -8.59 9.10
CA LEU A 15 -5.19 -8.11 8.44
C LEU A 15 -5.13 -8.47 6.95
N LEU A 16 -5.51 -9.70 6.58
CA LEU A 16 -5.56 -10.12 5.17
C LEU A 16 -6.62 -9.36 4.38
N SER A 17 -7.79 -9.09 4.96
CA SER A 17 -8.82 -8.27 4.32
C SER A 17 -8.29 -6.88 4.00
N HIS A 18 -7.67 -6.21 4.99
CA HIS A 18 -7.08 -4.88 4.78
C HIS A 18 -5.93 -4.91 3.78
N ALA A 19 -5.12 -5.97 3.77
CA ALA A 19 -4.06 -6.13 2.78
C ALA A 19 -4.63 -6.20 1.35
N ALA A 20 -5.69 -6.99 1.14
CA ALA A 20 -6.35 -7.10 -0.16
C ALA A 20 -6.99 -5.77 -0.61
N GLU A 21 -7.62 -5.04 0.32
CA GLU A 21 -8.18 -3.71 0.04
C GLU A 21 -7.11 -2.70 -0.36
N LEU A 22 -5.98 -2.67 0.35
CA LEU A 22 -4.84 -1.79 0.04
C LEU A 22 -4.18 -2.15 -1.28
N ASP A 23 -4.09 -3.44 -1.63
CA ASP A 23 -3.56 -3.89 -2.91
C ASP A 23 -4.47 -3.48 -4.08
N ALA A 24 -5.79 -3.62 -3.91
CA ALA A 24 -6.76 -3.14 -4.89
C ALA A 24 -6.70 -1.61 -5.08
N LEU A 25 -6.52 -0.86 -3.99
CA LEU A 25 -6.32 0.59 -4.04
C LEU A 25 -4.99 0.97 -4.72
N SER A 26 -3.92 0.22 -4.47
CA SER A 26 -2.62 0.38 -5.12
C SER A 26 -2.75 0.22 -6.64
N GLU A 27 -3.40 -0.85 -7.10
CA GLU A 27 -3.61 -1.08 -8.53
C GLU A 27 -4.45 0.02 -9.17
N ARG A 28 -5.53 0.43 -8.51
CA ARG A 28 -6.38 1.53 -9.01
C ARG A 28 -5.61 2.85 -9.10
N ALA A 29 -4.76 3.15 -8.10
CA ALA A 29 -3.92 4.32 -8.11
C ALA A 29 -2.89 4.26 -9.25
N ARG A 30 -2.30 3.09 -9.51
CA ARG A 30 -1.35 2.87 -10.62
C ARG A 30 -1.98 3.21 -11.97
N LEU A 31 -3.20 2.73 -12.21
CA LEU A 31 -3.94 3.01 -13.44
C LEU A 31 -4.25 4.50 -13.61
N LEU A 32 -4.73 5.16 -12.56
CA LEU A 32 -5.05 6.60 -12.59
C LEU A 32 -3.81 7.46 -12.85
N VAL A 33 -2.66 7.11 -12.26
CA VAL A 33 -1.42 7.86 -12.48
C VAL A 33 -0.88 7.63 -13.89
N ALA A 34 -1.00 6.43 -14.43
CA ALA A 34 -0.65 6.15 -15.83
C ALA A 34 -1.53 6.98 -16.78
N GLU A 35 -2.84 7.00 -16.58
CA GLU A 35 -3.78 7.80 -17.39
C GLU A 35 -3.46 9.30 -17.31
N LEU A 36 -3.17 9.82 -16.11
CA LEU A 36 -2.77 11.21 -15.92
C LEU A 36 -1.48 11.53 -16.70
N ARG A 37 -0.48 10.65 -16.62
CA ARG A 37 0.80 10.84 -17.31
C ARG A 37 0.64 10.84 -18.83
N ASP A 38 -0.17 9.94 -19.35
CA ASP A 38 -0.45 9.87 -20.79
C ASP A 38 -1.16 11.15 -21.25
N ALA A 39 -2.20 11.58 -20.54
CA ALA A 39 -2.92 12.82 -20.83
C ALA A 39 -2.02 14.07 -20.79
N LEU A 40 -1.10 14.15 -19.82
CA LEU A 40 -0.13 15.23 -19.74
C LEU A 40 0.86 15.20 -20.90
N SER A 41 1.32 14.02 -21.31
CA SER A 41 2.27 13.85 -22.42
C SER A 41 1.64 14.24 -23.77
N GLU A 42 0.36 13.97 -23.96
CA GLU A 42 -0.40 14.37 -25.15
C GLU A 42 -0.63 15.90 -25.24
N SER A 43 -0.64 16.59 -24.10
CA SER A 43 -0.97 18.03 -24.03
C SER A 43 0.13 18.98 -24.58
N GLY A 44 1.34 18.49 -24.82
CA GLY A 44 2.42 19.27 -25.45
C GLY A 44 2.93 20.44 -24.59
N GLN A 45 3.09 21.64 -25.19
CA GLN A 45 3.42 22.88 -24.47
C GLN A 45 2.12 23.67 -24.17
N PRO A 46 1.47 23.46 -23.02
CA PRO A 46 0.16 24.04 -22.73
C PRO A 46 0.18 25.57 -22.64
N TRP A 47 1.35 26.18 -22.42
CA TRP A 47 1.51 27.62 -22.23
C TRP A 47 2.02 28.36 -23.47
N GLY A 48 2.22 27.65 -24.59
CA GLY A 48 2.80 28.21 -25.81
C GLY A 48 4.33 28.39 -25.76
N ALA A 49 4.93 28.60 -26.93
CA ALA A 49 6.37 28.69 -27.11
C ALA A 49 6.91 30.13 -27.09
N ASP A 50 6.03 31.13 -26.88
CA ASP A 50 6.44 32.54 -26.79
C ASP A 50 7.17 32.83 -25.46
N GLU A 51 7.68 34.05 -25.31
CA GLU A 51 8.46 34.43 -24.12
C GLU A 51 7.66 34.29 -22.81
N VAL A 52 6.37 34.66 -22.86
CA VAL A 52 5.45 34.56 -21.71
C VAL A 52 5.22 33.09 -21.36
N GLY A 53 4.90 32.26 -22.35
CA GLY A 53 4.69 30.81 -22.21
C GLY A 53 5.90 30.07 -21.66
N ARG A 54 7.11 30.43 -22.13
CA ARG A 54 8.37 29.89 -21.59
C ARG A 54 8.59 30.30 -20.14
N SER A 55 8.32 31.56 -19.78
CA SER A 55 8.44 32.03 -18.40
C SER A 55 7.48 31.31 -17.45
N PHE A 56 6.23 31.09 -17.88
CA PHE A 56 5.25 30.32 -17.10
C PHE A 56 5.67 28.87 -16.95
N SER A 57 6.14 28.24 -18.03
CA SER A 57 6.66 26.86 -18.01
C SER A 57 7.83 26.72 -17.03
N LEU A 58 8.82 27.61 -17.07
CA LEU A 58 9.95 27.59 -16.14
C LEU A 58 9.54 27.72 -14.68
N ALA A 59 8.52 28.53 -14.39
CA ALA A 59 8.03 28.72 -13.02
C ALA A 59 7.22 27.51 -12.49
N HIS A 60 6.53 26.76 -13.36
CA HIS A 60 5.56 25.74 -12.94
C HIS A 60 5.96 24.31 -13.26
N ALA A 61 6.88 24.06 -14.19
CA ALA A 61 7.31 22.71 -14.57
C ALA A 61 7.93 21.96 -13.39
N GLY A 62 8.81 22.61 -12.63
CA GLY A 62 9.45 21.98 -11.46
C GLY A 62 8.45 21.50 -10.40
N PRO A 63 7.56 22.38 -9.89
CA PRO A 63 6.50 21.98 -8.96
C PRO A 63 5.54 20.93 -9.54
N ALA A 64 5.18 21.03 -10.83
CA ALA A 64 4.32 20.06 -11.49
C ALA A 64 4.97 18.67 -11.54
N ASP A 65 6.26 18.60 -11.90
CA ASP A 65 7.03 17.35 -11.93
C ASP A 65 7.16 16.73 -10.53
N GLU A 66 7.29 17.53 -9.48
CA GLU A 66 7.37 17.03 -8.11
C GLU A 66 6.05 16.41 -7.63
N VAL A 67 4.93 17.05 -7.97
CA VAL A 67 3.60 16.48 -7.70
C VAL A 67 3.42 15.19 -8.47
N LEU A 68 3.78 15.16 -9.76
CA LEU A 68 3.67 13.94 -10.58
C LEU A 68 4.51 12.80 -10.02
N ARG A 69 5.77 13.05 -9.64
CA ARG A 69 6.63 12.05 -8.97
C ARG A 69 6.02 11.53 -7.67
N SER A 70 5.40 12.41 -6.88
CA SER A 70 4.76 12.03 -5.62
C SER A 70 3.54 11.12 -5.86
N LEU A 71 2.77 11.38 -6.92
CA LEU A 71 1.66 10.54 -7.35
C LEU A 71 2.16 9.18 -7.89
N GLU A 72 3.22 9.16 -8.69
CA GLU A 72 3.85 7.93 -9.20
C GLU A 72 4.37 7.01 -8.08
N ALA A 73 4.80 7.57 -6.95
CA ALA A 73 5.26 6.80 -5.79
C ALA A 73 4.12 6.21 -4.94
N LEU A 74 2.91 6.76 -5.01
CA LEU A 74 1.80 6.42 -4.11
C LEU A 74 1.32 4.95 -4.23
N PRO A 75 1.15 4.38 -5.45
CA PRO A 75 0.81 2.96 -5.60
C PRO A 75 1.82 2.04 -4.90
N GLY A 76 3.11 2.28 -5.09
CA GLY A 76 4.17 1.49 -4.44
C GLY A 76 4.04 1.49 -2.92
N ARG A 77 3.86 2.69 -2.33
CA ARG A 77 3.69 2.84 -0.88
C ARG A 77 2.45 2.12 -0.33
N LEU A 78 1.34 2.11 -1.07
CA LEU A 78 0.15 1.35 -0.68
C LEU A 78 0.39 -0.16 -0.75
N GLY A 79 1.09 -0.61 -1.79
CA GLY A 79 1.49 -2.02 -1.94
C GLY A 79 2.43 -2.48 -0.82
N ASP A 80 3.36 -1.65 -0.38
CA ASP A 80 4.28 -1.97 0.73
C ASP A 80 3.53 -2.19 2.06
N VAL A 81 2.50 -1.37 2.32
CA VAL A 81 1.64 -1.54 3.51
C VAL A 81 0.80 -2.80 3.39
N ALA A 82 0.22 -3.08 2.22
CA ALA A 82 -0.51 -4.32 1.96
C ALA A 82 0.38 -5.56 2.20
N ALA A 83 1.61 -5.56 1.68
CA ALA A 83 2.58 -6.62 1.88
C ALA A 83 2.94 -6.78 3.37
N SER A 84 3.06 -5.68 4.12
CA SER A 84 3.34 -5.71 5.56
C SER A 84 2.20 -6.36 6.34
N PHE A 85 0.94 -6.08 5.99
CA PHE A 85 -0.22 -6.70 6.63
C PHE A 85 -0.34 -8.18 6.32
N SER A 86 -0.09 -8.59 5.07
CA SER A 86 -0.05 -10.00 4.67
C SER A 86 1.06 -10.79 5.39
N GLN A 87 2.25 -10.20 5.53
CA GLN A 87 3.35 -10.79 6.29
C GLN A 87 2.99 -10.95 7.77
N ALA A 88 2.42 -9.91 8.40
CA ALA A 88 1.98 -9.98 9.78
C ALA A 88 0.92 -11.07 9.99
N ALA A 89 -0.11 -11.14 9.13
CA ALA A 89 -1.14 -12.17 9.22
C ALA A 89 -0.58 -13.60 9.08
N SER A 90 0.42 -13.78 8.22
CA SER A 90 1.07 -15.09 8.03
C SER A 90 1.91 -15.47 9.25
N ALA A 91 2.64 -14.52 9.83
CA ALA A 91 3.40 -14.74 11.06
C ALA A 91 2.51 -15.12 12.24
N TYR A 92 1.35 -14.45 12.41
CA TYR A 92 0.40 -14.80 13.47
C TYR A 92 -0.20 -16.20 13.31
N ARG A 93 -0.56 -16.60 12.08
CA ARG A 93 -1.06 -17.96 11.84
C ARG A 93 0.00 -19.03 12.11
N GLY A 94 1.24 -18.82 11.65
CA GLY A 94 2.33 -19.77 11.91
C GLY A 94 2.61 -19.95 13.40
N ALA A 95 2.64 -18.86 14.16
CA ALA A 95 2.84 -18.93 15.61
C ALA A 95 1.70 -19.66 16.35
N ASP A 96 0.46 -19.52 15.89
CA ASP A 96 -0.70 -20.21 16.46
C ASP A 96 -0.70 -21.71 16.14
N GLU A 97 -0.35 -22.08 14.90
CA GLU A 97 -0.18 -23.47 14.47
C GLU A 97 0.95 -24.18 15.25
N GLU A 98 2.11 -23.52 15.40
CA GLU A 98 3.24 -24.06 16.20
C GLU A 98 2.86 -24.27 17.67
N ALA A 99 2.11 -23.35 18.25
CA ALA A 99 1.63 -23.47 19.62
C ALA A 99 0.61 -24.61 19.78
N ALA A 100 -0.31 -24.76 18.82
CA ALA A 100 -1.31 -25.83 18.82
C ALA A 100 -0.66 -27.22 18.68
N ASP A 101 0.30 -27.37 17.76
CA ASP A 101 1.06 -28.62 17.57
C ASP A 101 1.89 -28.95 18.81
N GLY A 102 2.52 -27.94 19.42
CA GLY A 102 3.25 -28.06 20.67
C GLY A 102 2.36 -28.64 21.77
N ILE A 103 1.16 -28.07 21.99
CA ILE A 103 0.20 -28.52 23.01
C ILE A 103 -0.37 -29.91 22.70
N GLY A 104 -0.71 -30.18 21.44
CA GLY A 104 -1.21 -31.50 20.99
C GLY A 104 -0.19 -32.61 21.18
N GLY A 105 1.09 -32.31 20.98
CA GLY A 105 2.20 -33.22 21.24
C GLY A 105 2.38 -33.58 22.71
N ILE A 106 2.15 -32.64 23.64
CA ILE A 106 2.25 -32.90 25.10
C ILE A 106 1.01 -33.64 25.62
N GLY A 107 -0.17 -33.37 25.03
CA GLY A 107 -1.43 -34.02 25.41
C GLY A 107 -1.60 -35.46 24.91
N SER A 108 -0.81 -35.89 23.91
CA SER A 108 -0.84 -37.25 23.35
C SER A 108 0.10 -38.25 24.07
N VAL A 109 0.90 -37.78 25.04
CA VAL A 109 1.89 -38.59 25.78
C VAL A 109 1.39 -38.98 27.19
N GLY A 110 0.10 -38.84 27.50
CA GLY A 110 -0.52 -39.27 28.77
C GLY A 110 -1.71 -40.19 28.55
#